data_AF-A0A4Y2P4B8-F1
#
_entry.id   AF-A0A4Y2P4B8-F1
#
_cell.length_a   1.000
_cell.length_b   1.000
_cell.length_c   1.000
_cell.angle_alpha   90.00
_cell.angle_beta   90.00
_cell.angle_gamma   90.00
#
_symmetry.space_group_name_H-M   'P 1'
#
loop_
_entity.id
_entity.type
_entity.pdbx_description
1 polymer ?
#
loop_
_entity_poly.entity_id
_entity_poly.type
_entity_poly.pdbx_seq_one_letter_code
_entity_poly.pdbx_strand_id
1 'polypeptide(L)'
;MMDAFRPPALLKFSIGNVKEKWRKWRQELENYLLATEKDERADKIKIVILLNLLGSEGLEIFNKLKFKPSGSKEKYSEVLKKFEEYCSPRQNVVYERYKFFSCAQ
;
A
#
# COMPACT_ATOMS: atom_id res chain seq x y z
N MET A 1 9.97 8.68 -29.10
CA MET A 1 9.00 7.65 -28.69
C MET A 1 8.92 7.75 -27.18
N MET A 2 7.79 8.17 -26.61
CA MET A 2 7.65 8.18 -25.14
C MET A 2 7.66 6.72 -24.70
N ASP A 3 8.76 6.28 -24.10
CA ASP A 3 8.85 4.98 -23.46
C ASP A 3 7.68 4.90 -22.46
N ALA A 4 6.65 4.15 -22.83
CA ALA A 4 5.47 4.00 -22.00
C ALA A 4 5.90 3.21 -20.76
N PHE A 5 6.30 3.92 -19.71
CA PHE A 5 6.66 3.34 -18.43
C PHE A 5 5.49 2.47 -17.98
N ARG A 6 5.75 1.17 -17.96
CA ARG A 6 4.71 0.19 -17.66
C ARG A 6 4.29 0.41 -16.20
N PRO A 7 2.99 0.61 -15.92
CA PRO A 7 2.53 0.65 -14.55
C PRO A 7 2.87 -0.68 -13.88
N PRO A 8 3.27 -0.67 -12.59
CA PRO A 8 3.55 -1.90 -11.88
C PRO A 8 2.31 -2.80 -11.86
N ALA A 9 2.51 -4.11 -12.00
CA ALA A 9 1.41 -5.07 -12.02
C ALA A 9 0.65 -5.08 -10.69
N LEU A 10 -0.65 -5.42 -10.71
CA LEU A 10 -1.46 -5.52 -9.49
C LEU A 10 -0.78 -6.44 -8.46
N LEU A 11 -0.49 -5.88 -7.28
CA LEU A 11 0.11 -6.65 -6.19
C LEU A 11 -0.98 -7.48 -5.47
N LYS A 12 -0.84 -8.80 -5.52
CA LYS A 12 -1.71 -9.73 -4.78
C LYS A 12 -1.14 -10.00 -3.40
N PHE A 13 -1.84 -9.57 -2.35
CA PHE A 13 -1.43 -9.75 -0.95
C PHE A 13 -1.72 -11.16 -0.41
N SER A 14 -2.47 -11.97 -1.16
CA SER A 14 -2.98 -13.26 -0.69
C SER A 14 -2.06 -14.48 -0.93
N ILE A 15 -0.94 -14.34 -1.68
CA ILE A 15 -0.16 -15.50 -2.16
C ILE A 15 1.36 -15.33 -1.96
N GLY A 16 1.96 -16.19 -1.15
CA GLY A 16 3.42 -16.36 -1.03
C GLY A 16 4.11 -15.31 -0.15
N ASN A 17 5.37 -14.99 -0.46
CA ASN A 17 6.20 -14.10 0.36
C ASN A 17 5.85 -12.61 0.13
N VAL A 18 4.72 -12.16 0.69
CA VAL A 18 4.14 -10.82 0.48
C VAL A 18 5.13 -9.69 0.74
N LYS A 19 5.96 -9.80 1.79
CA LYS A 19 7.00 -8.82 2.12
C LYS A 19 7.98 -8.56 0.97
N GLU A 20 8.48 -9.62 0.35
CA GLU A 20 9.45 -9.49 -0.74
C GLU A 20 8.78 -8.95 -2.01
N LYS A 21 7.56 -9.40 -2.30
CA LYS A 21 6.76 -8.89 -3.41
C LYS A 21 6.45 -7.41 -3.25
N TRP A 22 6.05 -6.98 -2.05
CA TRP A 22 5.83 -5.58 -1.71
C TRP A 22 7.10 -4.75 -1.92
N ARG A 23 8.27 -5.24 -1.49
CA ARG A 23 9.55 -4.54 -1.69
C ARG A 23 9.86 -4.31 -3.17
N LYS A 24 9.74 -5.35 -4.00
CA LYS A 24 9.95 -5.25 -5.46
C LYS A 24 8.95 -4.30 -6.10
N TRP A 25 7.68 -4.48 -5.79
CA TRP A 25 6.58 -3.69 -6.33
C TRP A 25 6.67 -2.21 -5.94
N ARG A 26 7.04 -1.90 -4.68
CA ARG A 26 7.27 -0.54 -4.20
C ARG A 26 8.36 0.15 -5.03
N GLN A 27 9.44 -0.56 -5.33
CA GLN A 27 10.52 -0.01 -6.14
C GLN A 27 10.05 0.27 -7.58
N GLU A 28 9.22 -0.61 -8.16
CA GLU A 28 8.59 -0.36 -9.46
C GLU A 28 7.64 0.86 -9.42
N LEU A 29 6.87 1.04 -8.34
CA LEU A 29 6.03 2.21 -8.13
C LEU A 29 6.84 3.51 -8.01
N GLU A 30 7.93 3.51 -7.26
CA GLU A 30 8.81 4.69 -7.12
C GLU A 30 9.42 5.06 -8.47
N ASN A 31 9.89 4.07 -9.24
CA ASN A 31 10.37 4.30 -10.60
C ASN A 31 9.27 4.86 -11.51
N TYR A 32 8.04 4.35 -11.41
CA TYR A 32 6.90 4.85 -12.18
C TYR A 32 6.53 6.29 -11.81
N LEU A 33 6.53 6.63 -10.52
CA LEU A 33 6.25 8.00 -10.06
C LEU A 33 7.33 8.99 -10.51
N LEU A 34 8.60 8.59 -10.44
CA LEU A 34 9.73 9.37 -10.91
C LEU A 34 9.66 9.58 -12.43
N ALA A 35 9.44 8.50 -13.17
CA ALA A 35 9.40 8.53 -14.63
C ALA A 35 8.21 9.27 -15.22
N THR A 36 7.09 9.34 -14.48
CA THR A 36 5.91 10.10 -14.88
C THR A 36 5.89 11.54 -14.33
N GLU A 37 6.98 11.97 -13.69
CA GLU A 37 7.11 13.27 -13.00
C GLU A 37 5.96 13.51 -12.00
N LYS A 38 5.38 12.42 -11.48
CA LYS A 38 4.31 12.46 -10.48
C LYS A 38 4.86 12.50 -9.06
N ASP A 39 6.18 12.42 -8.90
CA ASP A 39 6.84 12.55 -7.62
C ASP A 39 6.70 13.96 -7.01
N GLU A 40 6.60 15.02 -7.81
CA GLU A 40 6.37 16.38 -7.26
C GLU A 40 4.88 16.69 -6.99
N ARG A 41 3.98 15.75 -7.27
CA ARG A 41 2.54 15.94 -7.02
C ARG A 41 2.21 15.78 -5.54
N ALA A 42 1.08 16.38 -5.14
CA ALA A 42 0.55 16.27 -3.78
C ALA A 42 0.43 14.82 -3.31
N ASP A 43 0.73 14.57 -2.03
CA ASP A 43 0.63 13.25 -1.40
C ASP A 43 -0.69 12.52 -1.69
N LYS A 44 -1.80 13.27 -1.70
CA LYS A 44 -3.13 12.73 -2.03
C LYS A 44 -3.17 12.07 -3.41
N ILE A 45 -2.51 12.65 -4.42
CA ILE A 45 -2.45 12.07 -5.76
C ILE A 45 -1.60 10.79 -5.75
N LYS A 46 -0.46 10.79 -5.05
CA LYS A 46 0.38 9.59 -4.89
C LYS A 46 -0.38 8.45 -4.20
N ILE A 47 -1.16 8.77 -3.17
CA ILE A 47 -2.02 7.81 -2.46
C ILE A 47 -3.09 7.24 -3.41
N VAL A 48 -3.76 8.09 -4.21
CA VAL A 48 -4.75 7.61 -5.18
C VAL A 48 -4.11 6.69 -6.23
N ILE A 49 -2.91 7.02 -6.72
CA ILE A 49 -2.16 6.17 -7.66
C ILE A 49 -1.82 4.83 -7.02
N LEU A 50 -1.32 4.84 -5.78
CA LEU A 50 -1.05 3.64 -4.99
C LEU A 50 -2.30 2.76 -4.90
N LEU A 51 -3.44 3.31 -4.48
CA LEU A 51 -4.69 2.57 -4.35
C LEU A 51 -5.20 2.03 -5.69
N ASN A 52 -5.06 2.80 -6.76
CA ASN A 52 -5.43 2.37 -8.10
C ASN A 52 -4.59 1.17 -8.58
N LEU A 53 -3.29 1.16 -8.28
CA LEU A 53 -2.37 0.08 -8.67
C LEU A 53 -2.44 -1.14 -7.74
N LEU A 54 -2.95 -0.98 -6.52
CA LEU A 54 -3.23 -2.10 -5.62
C LEU A 54 -4.64 -2.68 -5.83
N GLY A 55 -5.53 -1.92 -6.49
CA GLY A 55 -6.90 -2.32 -6.77
C GLY A 55 -7.75 -2.49 -5.50
N SER A 56 -8.77 -3.35 -5.60
CA SER A 56 -9.73 -3.58 -4.52
C SER A 56 -9.09 -4.07 -3.22
N GLU A 57 -8.12 -4.98 -3.29
CA GLU A 57 -7.39 -5.47 -2.11
C GLU A 57 -6.67 -4.30 -1.40
N GLY A 58 -6.02 -3.41 -2.16
CA GLY A 58 -5.37 -2.22 -1.62
C GLY A 58 -6.33 -1.26 -0.92
N LEU A 59 -7.50 -1.04 -1.50
CA LEU A 59 -8.55 -0.21 -0.90
C LEU A 59 -9.08 -0.81 0.40
N GLU A 60 -9.31 -2.13 0.44
CA GLU A 60 -9.74 -2.80 1.66
C GLU A 60 -8.70 -2.70 2.78
N ILE A 61 -7.41 -2.87 2.46
CA ILE A 61 -6.32 -2.70 3.41
C ILE A 61 -6.29 -1.26 3.88
N PHE A 62 -6.33 -0.28 2.96
CA PHE A 62 -6.33 1.13 3.30
C PHE A 62 -7.48 1.53 4.23
N ASN A 63 -8.69 1.04 3.98
CA ASN A 63 -9.84 1.27 4.85
C ASN A 63 -9.68 0.64 6.24
N LYS A 64 -8.95 -0.48 6.34
CA LYS A 64 -8.63 -1.12 7.62
C LYS A 64 -7.52 -0.39 8.37
N LEU A 65 -6.62 0.29 7.67
CA LEU A 65 -5.55 1.09 8.27
C LEU A 65 -6.19 2.26 9.04
N LYS A 66 -5.92 2.32 10.34
CA LYS A 66 -6.34 3.44 11.18
C LYS A 66 -5.34 4.58 11.04
N PHE A 67 -5.72 5.62 10.32
CA PHE A 67 -4.99 6.88 10.30
C PHE A 67 -5.43 7.74 11.50
N LYS A 68 -4.49 8.46 12.14
CA LYS A 68 -4.84 9.32 13.29
C LYS A 68 -5.80 10.42 12.83
N PRO A 69 -6.94 10.63 13.52
CA PRO A 69 -7.87 11.71 13.22
C PRO A 69 -7.31 13.02 13.79
N SER A 70 -6.35 13.64 13.11
CA SER A 70 -5.78 14.90 13.61
C SER A 70 -5.23 15.74 12.49
N GLY A 71 -6.12 16.31 11.65
CA GLY A 71 -5.88 17.50 10.79
C GLY A 71 -4.65 17.47 9.87
N SER A 72 -3.92 16.37 9.84
CA SER A 72 -2.64 16.19 9.20
C SER A 72 -2.95 15.43 7.94
N LYS A 73 -2.83 16.13 6.82
CA LYS A 73 -2.96 15.56 5.48
C LYS A 73 -2.26 14.21 5.45
N GLU A 74 -2.98 13.18 5.01
CA GLU A 74 -2.43 11.83 4.87
C GLU A 74 -1.18 11.91 4.01
N LYS A 75 -0.01 11.69 4.64
CA LYS A 75 1.27 11.73 3.94
C LYS A 75 1.48 10.41 3.24
N TYR A 76 1.95 10.45 2.00
CA TYR A 76 2.23 9.26 1.21
C TYR A 76 3.22 8.32 1.94
N SER A 77 4.22 8.90 2.62
CA SER A 77 5.20 8.16 3.42
C SER A 77 4.57 7.36 4.58
N GLU A 78 3.59 7.94 5.29
CA GLU A 78 2.90 7.26 6.40
C GLU A 78 2.03 6.12 5.88
N VAL A 79 1.32 6.34 4.76
CA VAL A 79 0.52 5.31 4.09
C VAL A 79 1.42 4.15 3.66
N LEU A 80 2.54 4.42 2.97
CA LEU A 80 3.50 3.39 2.57
C LEU A 80 4.03 2.58 3.75
N LYS A 81 4.39 3.25 4.85
CA LYS A 81 4.87 2.59 6.06
C LYS A 81 3.83 1.64 6.62
N LYS A 82 2.56 2.07 6.68
CA LYS A 82 1.46 1.20 7.16
C LYS A 82 1.21 0.00 6.26
N PHE A 83 1.32 0.15 4.95
CA PHE A 83 1.26 -0.99 4.04
C PHE A 83 2.46 -1.94 4.21
N GLU A 84 3.67 -1.42 4.43
CA GLU A 84 4.85 -2.25 4.70
C GLU A 84 4.71 -3.04 6.01
N GLU A 85 4.18 -2.40 7.08
CA GLU A 85 3.83 -3.07 8.34
C GLU A 85 2.80 -4.19 8.11
N TYR A 86 1.77 -3.94 7.28
CA TYR A 86 0.76 -4.94 6.93
C TYR A 86 1.36 -6.13 6.15
N CYS A 87 2.29 -5.86 5.22
CA CYS A 87 2.98 -6.90 4.45
C CYS A 87 4.02 -7.67 5.27
N SER A 88 4.39 -7.19 6.45
CA SER A 88 5.40 -7.80 7.32
C SER A 88 4.73 -8.70 8.37
N PRO A 89 4.97 -10.03 8.35
CA PRO A 89 4.26 -10.98 9.20
C PRO A 89 4.51 -10.77 10.71
N ARG A 90 5.53 -10.00 11.12
CA ARG A 90 5.82 -9.75 12.54
C ARG A 90 4.76 -8.91 13.26
N GLN A 91 3.96 -8.10 12.57
CA GLN A 91 2.91 -7.28 13.19
C GLN A 91 1.49 -7.80 12.97
N ASN A 92 1.31 -8.73 12.03
CA ASN A 92 -0.01 -9.29 11.76
C ASN A 92 -0.53 -10.18 12.90
N VAL A 93 0.30 -10.58 13.88
CA VAL A 93 -0.16 -11.31 15.08
C VAL A 93 -1.25 -10.53 15.85
N VAL A 94 -1.25 -9.20 15.78
CA VAL A 94 -2.30 -8.36 16.39
C VAL A 94 -3.58 -8.36 15.54
N TYR A 95 -3.46 -8.33 14.21
CA TYR A 95 -4.60 -8.37 13.28
C TYR A 95 -5.24 -9.77 13.21
N GLU A 96 -4.42 -10.82 13.19
CA GLU A 96 -4.84 -12.22 13.26
C GLU A 96 -5.55 -12.52 14.58
N ARG A 97 -5.06 -12.00 15.72
CA ARG A 97 -5.79 -12.09 17.00
C ARG A 97 -7.14 -11.38 16.94
N TYR A 98 -7.24 -10.23 16.29
CA TYR A 98 -8.52 -9.52 16.15
C TYR A 98 -9.52 -10.32 15.28
N LYS A 99 -9.04 -11.00 14.23
CA LYS A 99 -9.86 -11.88 13.40
C LYS A 99 -10.27 -13.16 14.14
N PHE A 100 -9.40 -13.70 14.99
CA PHE A 100 -9.67 -14.90 15.79
C PHE A 100 -10.67 -14.63 16.94
N PHE A 101 -10.71 -13.42 17.49
CA PHE A 101 -11.66 -13.04 18.54
C PHE A 101 -13.05 -12.61 18.06
N SER A 102 -13.30 -12.55 16.75
CA SER A 102 -14.63 -12.26 16.20
C SER A 102 -15.46 -13.51 15.86
N CYS A 103 -14.94 -14.70 16.14
CA CYS A 103 -15.74 -15.91 16.34
C CYS A 103 -15.78 -16.22 17.85
N ALA A 104 -16.38 -15.31 18.61
CA ALA A 104 -16.90 -15.68 19.92
C ALA A 104 -18.31 -16.24 19.73
N GLN A 105 -18.40 -17.55 19.99
CA GLN A 105 -19.58 -18.38 20.26
C GLN A 105 -20.35 -19.00 19.08
#